data_AF-A0A3C0KSX5-F1
#
_entry.id   AF-A0A3C0KSX5-F1
#
_cell.length_a   1.000
_cell.length_b   1.000
_cell.length_c   1.000
_cell.angle_alpha   90.00
_cell.angle_beta   90.00
_cell.angle_gamma   90.00
#
_symmetry.space_group_name_H-M   'P 1'
#
loop_
_entity.id
_entity.type
_entity.pdbx_description
1 polymer ?
#
loop_
_entity_poly.entity_id
_entity_poly.type
_entity_poly.pdbx_seq_one_letter_code
_entity_poly.pdbx_strand_id
1 'polypeptide(L)'
;MLFPAAEELQKREQNNNNTKILLERENMMATSSLSAKGIWDEIEKDFDISKRAFGKKINFVTDKFKRKIIFRDIGHAYGLANLGYSKPAVILAGSVIEELLRLYIVHKNIQSAKKTFDSYIQTCEQNGLLKSGISRLTDSVRHFRNVVHLQKEISSKITISKATAKGAVTSIFTIANDF
;
A
#
# COMPACT_ATOMS: atom_id res chain seq x y z
N MET A 1 -48.27 -18.07 39.06
CA MET A 1 -47.43 -18.91 38.18
C MET A 1 -46.89 -18.00 37.09
N LEU A 2 -45.64 -17.57 37.22
CA LEU A 2 -44.98 -16.60 36.33
C LEU A 2 -44.20 -17.35 35.25
N PHE A 3 -44.30 -16.84 34.02
CA PHE A 3 -43.91 -17.46 32.75
C PHE A 3 -42.38 -17.64 32.60
N PRO A 4 -41.85 -18.88 32.62
CA PRO A 4 -40.41 -19.14 32.41
C PRO A 4 -39.94 -18.96 30.95
N ALA A 5 -40.87 -18.77 30.00
CA ALA A 5 -40.54 -18.76 28.57
C ALA A 5 -39.83 -17.49 28.07
N ALA A 6 -40.03 -16.33 28.71
CA ALA A 6 -39.46 -15.07 28.26
C ALA A 6 -37.97 -14.93 28.59
N GLU A 7 -37.54 -15.45 29.75
CA GLU A 7 -36.14 -15.40 30.18
C GLU A 7 -35.26 -16.37 29.36
N GLU A 8 -35.83 -17.47 28.90
CA GLU A 8 -35.14 -18.45 28.05
C GLU A 8 -34.87 -17.91 26.65
N LEU A 9 -35.79 -17.10 26.09
CA LEU A 9 -35.63 -16.46 24.78
C LEU A 9 -34.51 -15.40 24.80
N GLN A 10 -34.45 -14.57 25.85
CA GLN A 10 -33.39 -13.56 25.97
C GLN A 10 -31.99 -14.18 26.11
N LYS A 11 -31.87 -15.29 26.86
CA LYS A 11 -30.60 -16.02 26.99
C LYS A 11 -30.16 -16.64 25.66
N ARG A 12 -31.09 -17.14 24.84
CA ARG A 12 -30.79 -17.68 23.50
C ARG A 12 -30.33 -16.59 22.53
N GLU A 13 -30.95 -15.42 22.54
CA GLU A 13 -30.53 -14.30 21.69
C GLU A 13 -29.15 -13.74 22.08
N GLN A 14 -28.86 -13.59 23.38
CA GLN A 14 -27.54 -13.17 23.86
C GLN A 14 -26.45 -14.18 23.49
N ASN A 15 -26.73 -15.48 23.60
CA ASN A 15 -25.78 -16.52 23.21
C ASN A 15 -25.49 -16.48 21.70
N ASN A 16 -26.51 -16.35 20.86
CA ASN A 16 -26.32 -16.26 19.40
C ASN A 16 -25.49 -15.04 18.99
N ASN A 17 -25.69 -13.88 19.62
CA ASN A 17 -24.90 -12.69 19.35
C ASN A 17 -23.43 -12.87 19.77
N ASN A 18 -23.17 -13.49 20.92
CA ASN A 18 -21.80 -13.77 21.38
C ASN A 18 -21.08 -14.76 20.47
N THR A 19 -21.77 -15.81 19.98
CA THR A 19 -21.20 -16.78 19.04
C THR A 19 -20.87 -16.13 17.70
N LYS A 20 -21.72 -15.22 17.21
CA LYS A 20 -21.45 -14.46 15.97
C LYS A 20 -20.22 -13.55 16.11
N ILE A 21 -20.08 -12.85 17.24
CA ILE A 21 -18.93 -11.99 17.53
C ILE A 21 -17.63 -12.82 17.64
N LEU A 22 -17.70 -14.01 18.22
CA LEU A 22 -16.55 -14.93 18.30
C LEU A 22 -16.13 -15.45 16.92
N LEU A 23 -17.08 -15.85 16.08
CA LEU A 23 -16.81 -16.29 14.70
C LEU A 23 -16.24 -15.16 13.83
N GLU A 24 -16.72 -13.93 14.00
CA GLU A 24 -16.14 -12.75 13.33
C GLU A 24 -14.71 -12.46 13.83
N ARG A 25 -14.44 -12.62 15.12
CA ARG A 25 -13.08 -12.48 15.69
C ARG A 25 -12.13 -13.60 15.28
N GLU A 26 -12.60 -14.84 15.22
CA GLU A 26 -11.81 -15.98 14.72
C GLU A 26 -11.52 -15.83 13.23
N ASN A 27 -12.47 -15.35 12.42
CA ASN A 27 -12.21 -15.00 11.03
C ASN A 27 -11.25 -13.80 10.88
N MET A 28 -11.26 -12.84 11.81
CA MET A 28 -10.25 -11.77 11.85
C MET A 28 -8.88 -12.29 12.27
N MET A 29 -8.78 -13.25 13.20
CA MET A 29 -7.50 -13.83 13.61
C MET A 29 -6.94 -14.84 12.60
N ALA A 30 -7.79 -15.53 11.84
CA ALA A 30 -7.39 -16.45 10.77
C ALA A 30 -6.71 -15.75 9.57
N THR A 31 -6.82 -14.42 9.46
CA THR A 31 -6.09 -13.64 8.44
C THR A 31 -4.62 -13.36 8.79
N SER A 32 -4.16 -13.78 9.97
CA SER A 32 -2.87 -13.34 10.53
C SER A 32 -1.62 -14.13 10.09
N SER A 33 -1.72 -14.98 9.07
CA SER A 33 -0.54 -15.36 8.28
C SER A 33 -0.81 -15.24 6.79
N LEU A 34 -1.09 -14.03 6.33
CA LEU A 34 -0.89 -13.70 4.91
C LEU A 34 0.60 -13.91 4.59
N SER A 35 0.96 -15.14 4.28
CA SER A 35 2.27 -15.45 3.72
C SER A 35 2.47 -14.53 2.51
N ALA A 36 3.69 -14.03 2.31
CA ALA A 36 3.99 -13.10 1.23
C ALA A 36 3.62 -13.63 -0.18
N LYS A 37 3.35 -14.94 -0.31
CA LYS A 37 2.80 -15.55 -1.52
C LYS A 37 1.33 -15.17 -1.72
N GLY A 38 0.49 -15.31 -0.69
CA GLY A 38 -0.95 -14.99 -0.78
C GLY A 38 -1.25 -13.53 -1.08
N ILE A 39 -0.45 -12.59 -0.56
CA ILE A 39 -0.65 -11.15 -0.82
C ILE A 39 -0.51 -10.80 -2.30
N TRP A 40 0.43 -11.42 -3.02
CA TRP A 40 0.62 -11.13 -4.44
C TRP A 40 -0.48 -11.73 -5.31
N ASP A 41 -1.10 -12.82 -4.88
CA ASP A 41 -2.27 -13.41 -5.55
C ASP A 41 -3.49 -12.47 -5.40
N GLU A 42 -3.65 -11.82 -4.24
CA GLU A 42 -4.68 -10.79 -4.01
C GLU A 42 -4.43 -9.52 -4.84
N ILE A 43 -3.18 -9.05 -4.91
CA ILE A 43 -2.77 -7.93 -5.78
C ILE A 43 -3.09 -8.24 -7.24
N GLU A 44 -2.78 -9.46 -7.69
CA GLU A 44 -3.07 -9.89 -9.07
C GLU A 44 -4.57 -9.87 -9.34
N LYS A 45 -5.40 -10.34 -8.40
CA LYS A 45 -6.86 -10.28 -8.53
C LYS A 45 -7.40 -8.86 -8.57
N ASP A 46 -6.88 -7.95 -7.74
CA ASP A 46 -7.39 -6.59 -7.60
C ASP A 46 -6.94 -5.66 -8.75
N PHE A 47 -5.75 -5.88 -9.29
CA PHE A 47 -5.12 -4.95 -10.24
C PHE A 47 -4.75 -5.57 -11.58
N ASP A 48 -4.98 -6.87 -11.79
CA ASP A 48 -4.57 -7.63 -12.98
C ASP A 48 -3.06 -7.58 -13.23
N ILE A 49 -2.27 -7.58 -12.14
CA ILE A 49 -0.80 -7.47 -12.20
C ILE A 49 -0.15 -8.56 -11.36
N SER A 50 0.33 -9.59 -12.05
CA SER A 50 1.14 -10.63 -11.41
C SER A 50 2.47 -10.09 -10.91
N LYS A 51 3.01 -10.72 -9.85
CA LYS A 51 4.35 -10.45 -9.33
C LYS A 51 5.43 -10.53 -10.43
N ARG A 52 5.28 -11.47 -11.36
CA ARG A 52 6.20 -11.67 -12.49
C ARG A 52 6.10 -10.52 -13.49
N ALA A 53 4.89 -10.10 -13.85
CA ALA A 53 4.66 -8.99 -14.78
C ALA A 53 5.25 -7.68 -14.23
N PHE A 54 4.97 -7.36 -12.97
CA PHE A 54 5.58 -6.22 -12.28
C PHE A 54 7.12 -6.33 -12.25
N GLY A 55 7.65 -7.52 -11.95
CA GLY A 55 9.10 -7.76 -11.95
C GLY A 55 9.78 -7.54 -13.30
N LYS A 56 9.07 -7.68 -14.42
CA LYS A 56 9.62 -7.33 -15.74
C LYS A 56 9.73 -5.81 -15.93
N LYS A 57 8.79 -5.05 -15.37
CA LYS A 57 8.78 -3.58 -15.41
C LYS A 57 9.94 -2.95 -14.63
N ILE A 58 10.31 -3.58 -13.52
CA ILE A 58 11.45 -3.13 -12.69
C ILE A 58 12.73 -3.95 -12.94
N ASN A 59 12.97 -4.40 -14.18
CA ASN A 59 14.14 -5.21 -14.52
C ASN A 59 15.48 -4.51 -14.26
N PHE A 60 15.48 -3.16 -14.25
CA PHE A 60 16.63 -2.33 -13.90
C PHE A 60 17.06 -2.46 -12.43
N VAL A 61 16.22 -3.04 -11.55
CA VAL A 61 16.60 -3.40 -10.18
C VAL A 61 17.32 -4.75 -10.19
N THR A 62 18.63 -4.70 -10.41
CA THR A 62 19.51 -5.89 -10.52
C THR A 62 19.89 -6.49 -9.17
N ASP A 63 19.95 -5.67 -8.12
CA ASP A 63 20.24 -6.11 -6.76
C ASP A 63 19.09 -6.99 -6.23
N LYS A 64 19.40 -8.27 -5.98
CA LYS A 64 18.42 -9.27 -5.52
C LYS A 64 17.80 -8.91 -4.17
N PHE A 65 18.57 -8.31 -3.27
CA PHE A 65 18.12 -7.96 -1.94
C PHE A 65 17.17 -6.75 -1.97
N LYS A 66 17.54 -5.68 -2.69
CA LYS A 66 16.67 -4.52 -2.92
C LYS A 66 15.38 -4.92 -3.61
N ARG A 67 15.48 -5.78 -4.64
CA ARG A 67 14.32 -6.31 -5.34
C ARG A 67 13.39 -7.07 -4.38
N LYS A 68 13.93 -7.94 -3.52
CA LYS A 68 13.16 -8.66 -2.49
C LYS A 68 12.45 -7.69 -1.52
N ILE A 69 13.14 -6.63 -1.09
CA ILE A 69 12.57 -5.59 -0.22
C ILE A 69 11.42 -4.87 -0.91
N ILE A 70 11.59 -4.44 -2.17
CA ILE A 70 10.52 -3.78 -2.94
C ILE A 70 9.27 -4.66 -3.02
N PHE A 71 9.42 -5.94 -3.37
CA PHE A 71 8.27 -6.87 -3.45
C PHE A 71 7.57 -7.08 -2.11
N ARG A 72 8.35 -7.15 -1.01
CA ARG A 72 7.81 -7.27 0.35
C ARG A 72 7.03 -6.01 0.73
N ASP A 73 7.62 -4.84 0.49
CA ASP A 73 7.07 -3.56 0.94
C ASP A 73 5.82 -3.17 0.14
N ILE A 74 5.74 -3.53 -1.14
CA ILE A 74 4.49 -3.45 -1.92
C ILE A 74 3.40 -4.31 -1.28
N GLY A 75 3.72 -5.57 -0.95
CA GLY A 75 2.77 -6.47 -0.30
C GLY A 75 2.30 -5.95 1.06
N HIS A 76 3.21 -5.46 1.88
CA HIS A 76 2.88 -4.84 3.17
C HIS A 76 2.02 -3.58 2.98
N ALA A 77 2.34 -2.71 2.01
CA ALA A 77 1.56 -1.49 1.77
C ALA A 77 0.12 -1.83 1.35
N TYR A 78 -0.05 -2.83 0.49
CA TYR A 78 -1.34 -3.36 0.09
C TYR A 78 -2.13 -3.94 1.28
N GLY A 79 -1.51 -4.83 2.06
CA GLY A 79 -2.14 -5.42 3.24
C GLY A 79 -2.57 -4.36 4.26
N LEU A 80 -1.70 -3.39 4.55
CA LEU A 80 -1.99 -2.27 5.45
C LEU A 80 -3.18 -1.44 4.94
N ALA A 81 -3.23 -1.12 3.64
CA ALA A 81 -4.34 -0.38 3.06
C ALA A 81 -5.67 -1.15 3.18
N ASN A 82 -5.65 -2.47 2.97
CA ASN A 82 -6.84 -3.31 3.10
C ASN A 82 -7.33 -3.47 4.54
N LEU A 83 -6.42 -3.51 5.52
CA LEU A 83 -6.74 -3.56 6.95
C LEU A 83 -7.14 -2.20 7.53
N GLY A 84 -7.07 -1.11 6.76
CA GLY A 84 -7.45 0.23 7.19
C GLY A 84 -6.33 1.03 7.87
N TYR A 85 -5.10 0.53 7.86
CA TYR A 85 -3.91 1.25 8.32
C TYR A 85 -3.41 2.23 7.25
N SER A 86 -4.22 3.25 6.96
CA SER A 86 -4.02 4.13 5.81
C SER A 86 -2.71 4.93 5.85
N LYS A 87 -2.33 5.50 7.00
CA LYS A 87 -1.09 6.28 7.15
C LYS A 87 0.16 5.45 6.82
N PRO A 88 0.42 4.31 7.49
CA PRO A 88 1.62 3.52 7.19
C PRO A 88 1.58 2.93 5.77
N ALA A 89 0.41 2.59 5.23
CA ALA A 89 0.28 2.18 3.83
C ALA A 89 0.79 3.25 2.85
N VAL A 90 0.36 4.51 3.03
CA VAL A 90 0.82 5.64 2.20
C VAL A 90 2.32 5.92 2.38
N ILE A 91 2.83 5.86 3.61
CA ILE A 91 4.27 6.06 3.87
C ILE A 91 5.09 5.02 3.11
N LEU A 92 4.68 3.75 3.19
CA LEU A 92 5.39 2.65 2.58
C LEU A 92 5.30 2.69 1.04
N ALA A 93 4.10 2.93 0.49
CA ALA A 93 3.92 3.09 -0.95
C ALA A 93 4.74 4.25 -1.52
N GLY A 94 4.71 5.41 -0.86
CA GLY A 94 5.52 6.56 -1.24
C GLY A 94 7.03 6.29 -1.19
N SER A 95 7.49 5.51 -0.21
CA SER A 95 8.90 5.13 -0.06
C SER A 95 9.35 4.15 -1.15
N VAL A 96 8.49 3.21 -1.55
CA VAL A 96 8.74 2.31 -2.69
C VAL A 96 8.85 3.10 -3.99
N ILE A 97 7.93 4.04 -4.23
CA ILE A 97 7.95 4.88 -5.43
C ILE A 97 9.23 5.73 -5.48
N GLU A 98 9.58 6.39 -4.38
CA GLU A 98 10.81 7.20 -4.27
C GLU A 98 12.05 6.38 -4.64
N GLU A 99 12.17 5.16 -4.10
CA GLU A 99 13.30 4.27 -4.36
C GLU A 99 13.32 3.74 -5.80
N LEU A 100 12.15 3.42 -6.38
CA LEU A 100 12.04 3.00 -7.77
C LEU A 100 12.51 4.10 -8.74
N LEU A 101 12.08 5.35 -8.53
CA LEU A 101 12.53 6.49 -9.34
C LEU A 101 14.03 6.70 -9.22
N ARG A 102 14.56 6.66 -8.00
CA ARG A 102 16.00 6.79 -7.75
C ARG A 102 16.79 5.73 -8.51
N LEU A 103 16.37 4.47 -8.43
CA LEU A 103 17.03 3.36 -9.12
C LEU A 103 16.89 3.47 -10.65
N TYR A 104 15.74 3.96 -11.14
CA TYR A 104 15.50 4.16 -12.57
C TYR A 104 16.38 5.27 -13.15
N ILE A 105 16.51 6.40 -12.44
CA ILE A 105 17.42 7.50 -12.80
C ILE A 105 18.88 7.00 -12.89
N VAL A 106 19.32 6.21 -11.91
CA VAL A 106 20.66 5.60 -11.91
C VAL A 106 20.83 4.67 -13.12
N HIS A 107 19.83 3.85 -13.43
CA HIS A 107 19.85 2.97 -14.59
C HIS A 107 19.95 3.73 -15.92
N LYS A 108 19.32 4.91 -16.02
CA LYS A 108 19.41 5.79 -17.19
C LYS A 108 20.68 6.63 -17.23
N ASN A 109 21.59 6.49 -16.25
CA ASN A 109 22.82 7.27 -16.11
C ASN A 109 22.57 8.79 -16.00
N ILE A 110 21.46 9.18 -15.39
CA ILE A 110 21.10 10.59 -15.16
C ILE A 110 21.43 10.95 -13.71
N GLN A 111 21.87 12.20 -13.49
CA GLN A 111 22.07 12.73 -12.14
C GLN A 111 20.90 13.61 -11.74
N SER A 112 20.32 13.31 -10.58
CA SER A 112 19.36 14.20 -9.93
C SER A 112 20.09 15.35 -9.23
N ALA A 113 19.56 16.57 -9.31
CA ALA A 113 20.12 17.72 -8.62
C ALA A 113 20.21 17.52 -7.08
N LYS A 114 19.24 16.81 -6.49
CA LYS A 114 19.20 16.50 -5.05
C LYS A 114 18.77 15.06 -4.82
N LYS A 115 19.14 14.49 -3.67
CA LYS A 115 18.72 13.16 -3.24
C LYS A 115 17.38 13.22 -2.47
N THR A 116 16.33 13.71 -3.14
CA THR A 116 15.00 13.86 -2.56
C THR A 116 13.93 13.35 -3.51
N PHE A 117 12.82 12.86 -2.96
CA PHE A 117 11.66 12.43 -3.76
C PHE A 117 11.25 13.47 -4.82
N ASP A 118 11.12 14.74 -4.44
CA ASP A 118 10.77 15.84 -5.35
C ASP A 118 11.77 15.98 -6.51
N SER A 119 13.07 15.94 -6.22
CA SER A 119 14.10 16.01 -7.25
C SER A 119 14.06 14.81 -8.19
N TYR A 120 13.72 13.61 -7.70
CA TYR A 120 13.60 12.44 -8.57
C TYR A 120 12.40 12.55 -9.53
N ILE A 121 11.27 13.08 -9.06
CA ILE A 121 10.10 13.33 -9.90
C ILE A 121 10.44 14.34 -11.00
N GLN A 122 11.00 15.50 -10.62
CA GLN A 122 11.39 16.55 -11.56
C GLN A 122 12.41 16.06 -12.58
N THR A 123 13.44 15.33 -12.13
CA THR A 123 14.43 14.74 -13.04
C THR A 123 13.79 13.77 -14.03
N CYS A 124 12.84 12.94 -13.60
CA CYS A 124 12.16 12.03 -14.51
C CYS A 124 11.29 12.76 -15.53
N GLU A 125 10.52 13.77 -15.12
CA GLU A 125 9.66 14.54 -16.04
C GLU A 125 10.48 15.35 -17.04
N GLN A 126 11.52 16.06 -16.59
CA GLN A 126 12.39 16.88 -17.43
C GLN A 126 13.16 16.09 -18.49
N ASN A 127 13.47 14.82 -18.20
CA ASN A 127 14.17 13.93 -19.13
C ASN A 127 13.22 13.02 -19.92
N GLY A 128 11.90 13.25 -19.84
CA GLY A 128 10.91 12.44 -20.56
C GLY A 128 10.84 10.97 -20.10
N LEU A 129 11.35 10.67 -18.91
CA LEU A 129 11.31 9.34 -18.30
C LEU A 129 9.94 8.98 -17.71
N LEU A 130 9.15 9.99 -17.36
CA LEU A 130 7.74 9.85 -16.96
C LEU A 130 6.88 10.77 -17.80
N LYS A 131 5.72 10.28 -18.23
CA LYS A 131 4.69 11.14 -18.83
C LYS A 131 4.19 12.13 -17.78
N SER A 132 3.77 13.33 -18.20
CA SER A 132 3.34 14.38 -17.26
C SER A 132 2.17 13.93 -16.36
N GLY A 133 1.24 13.12 -16.87
CA GLY A 133 0.18 12.52 -16.04
C GLY A 133 0.72 11.61 -14.92
N ILE A 134 1.76 10.83 -15.21
CA ILE A 134 2.42 9.96 -14.24
C ILE A 134 3.27 10.78 -13.26
N SER A 135 3.94 11.84 -13.74
CA SER A 135 4.65 12.80 -12.87
C SER A 135 3.71 13.41 -11.83
N ARG A 136 2.55 13.93 -12.25
CA ARG A 136 1.53 14.52 -11.36
C ARG A 136 0.96 13.49 -10.38
N LEU A 137 0.71 12.26 -10.82
CA LEU A 137 0.27 11.18 -9.93
C LEU A 137 1.31 10.90 -8.86
N THR A 138 2.58 10.80 -9.26
CA THR A 138 3.71 10.56 -8.37
C THR A 138 3.86 11.68 -7.35
N ASP A 139 3.73 12.93 -7.79
CA ASP A 139 3.79 14.11 -6.93
C ASP A 139 2.62 14.15 -5.91
N SER A 140 1.42 13.76 -6.33
CA SER A 140 0.28 13.61 -5.42
C SER A 140 0.57 12.59 -4.31
N VAL A 141 1.15 11.43 -4.64
CA VAL A 141 1.55 10.44 -3.63
C VAL A 141 2.65 10.98 -2.71
N ARG A 142 3.64 11.71 -3.25
CA ARG A 142 4.66 12.41 -2.44
C ARG A 142 4.02 13.35 -1.44
N HIS A 143 3.03 14.13 -1.86
CA HIS A 143 2.29 15.04 -0.98
C HIS A 143 1.59 14.30 0.15
N PHE A 144 0.80 13.27 -0.15
CA PHE A 144 0.14 12.47 0.88
C PHE A 144 1.15 11.82 1.85
N ARG A 145 2.23 11.24 1.33
CA ARG A 145 3.30 10.67 2.14
C ARG A 145 3.89 11.71 3.08
N ASN A 146 4.24 12.90 2.59
CA ASN A 146 4.85 13.94 3.39
C ASN A 146 3.92 14.43 4.51
N VAL A 147 2.61 14.51 4.26
CA VAL A 147 1.64 14.99 5.24
C VAL A 147 1.50 14.05 6.44
N VAL A 148 1.74 12.75 6.27
CA VAL A 148 1.66 11.75 7.36
C VAL A 148 3.01 11.18 7.78
N HIS A 149 4.11 11.68 7.22
CA HIS A 149 5.45 11.24 7.59
C HIS A 149 5.83 11.84 8.94
N LEU A 150 6.36 11.04 9.87
CA LEU A 150 6.66 11.45 11.25
C LEU A 150 7.41 12.79 11.37
N GLN A 151 8.41 13.01 10.51
CA GLN A 151 9.21 14.25 10.52
C GLN A 151 8.46 15.49 10.00
N LYS A 152 7.36 15.30 9.25
CA LYS A 152 6.67 16.36 8.50
C LYS A 152 5.18 16.48 8.87
N GLU A 153 4.65 15.57 9.68
CA GLU A 153 3.26 15.60 10.11
C GLU A 153 3.02 16.81 11.00
N ILE A 154 2.24 17.77 10.48
CA ILE A 154 1.98 19.05 11.15
C ILE A 154 0.91 18.86 12.25
N SER A 155 0.07 17.82 12.13
CA SER A 155 -0.98 17.55 13.10
C SER A 155 -1.40 16.08 13.10
N SER A 156 -1.55 15.52 14.29
CA SER A 156 -2.11 14.17 14.50
C SER A 156 -3.56 14.04 14.02
N LYS A 157 -4.27 15.17 13.86
CA LYS A 157 -5.65 15.22 13.36
C LYS A 157 -5.77 14.92 11.87
N ILE A 158 -4.66 14.95 11.14
CA ILE A 158 -4.70 14.64 9.71
C ILE A 158 -5.03 13.16 9.54
N THR A 159 -6.09 12.88 8.78
CA THR A 159 -6.53 11.53 8.46
C THR A 159 -6.31 11.25 6.98
N ILE A 160 -5.99 10.00 6.67
CA ILE A 160 -5.91 9.49 5.30
C ILE A 160 -7.00 8.46 5.16
N SER A 161 -7.86 8.65 4.18
CA SER A 161 -8.93 7.69 3.90
C SER A 161 -8.35 6.37 3.39
N LYS A 162 -9.09 5.27 3.60
CA LYS A 162 -8.74 3.96 3.02
C LYS A 162 -8.62 4.03 1.49
N ALA A 163 -9.48 4.82 0.84
CA ALA A 163 -9.44 5.02 -0.61
C ALA A 163 -8.14 5.70 -1.06
N THR A 164 -7.69 6.75 -0.34
CA THR A 164 -6.41 7.42 -0.60
C THR A 164 -5.22 6.46 -0.44
N ALA A 165 -5.24 5.63 0.60
CA ALA A 165 -4.19 4.63 0.82
C ALA A 165 -4.14 3.58 -0.30
N LYS A 166 -5.30 3.05 -0.72
CA LYS A 166 -5.39 2.16 -1.88
C LYS A 166 -4.89 2.85 -3.14
N GLY A 167 -5.30 4.10 -3.38
CA GLY A 167 -4.81 4.89 -4.51
C GLY A 167 -3.29 5.03 -4.55
N ALA A 168 -2.66 5.30 -3.40
CA ALA A 168 -1.20 5.36 -3.31
C ALA A 168 -0.52 4.02 -3.64
N VAL A 169 -1.10 2.88 -3.21
CA VAL A 169 -0.60 1.55 -3.57
C VAL A 169 -0.79 1.28 -5.06
N THR A 170 -1.97 1.57 -5.63
CA THR A 170 -2.24 1.43 -7.06
C THR A 170 -1.25 2.24 -7.91
N SER A 171 -0.88 3.45 -7.47
CA SER A 171 0.09 4.29 -8.16
C SER A 171 1.45 3.62 -8.37
N ILE A 172 1.88 2.70 -7.48
CA ILE A 172 3.13 1.95 -7.67
C ILE A 172 3.12 1.22 -9.01
N PHE A 173 2.00 0.56 -9.32
CA PHE A 173 1.83 -0.21 -10.53
C PHE A 173 1.67 0.66 -11.76
N THR A 174 0.90 1.74 -11.65
CA THR A 174 0.71 2.72 -12.74
C THR A 174 2.03 3.38 -13.12
N ILE A 175 2.84 3.81 -12.14
CA ILE A 175 4.13 4.44 -12.37
C ILE A 175 5.11 3.45 -13.00
N ALA A 176 5.12 2.19 -12.55
CA ALA A 176 6.01 1.17 -13.10
C ALA A 176 5.76 0.85 -14.58
N ASN A 177 4.61 1.22 -15.14
CA ASN A 177 4.36 1.06 -16.58
C ASN A 177 5.15 2.01 -17.47
N ASP A 178 5.69 3.10 -16.92
CA ASP A 178 6.53 4.08 -17.63
C ASP A 178 8.05 3.78 -17.48
N PHE A 179 8.43 2.71 -16.77
CA PHE A 179 9.82 2.26 -16.66
C PHE A 179 10.27 1.37 -17.83
#